data_AF-A0ABD1EG61-F1
#
_entry.id   AF-A0ABD1EG61-F1
#
_cell.length_a   1.000
_cell.length_b   1.000
_cell.length_c   1.000
_cell.angle_alpha   90.00
_cell.angle_beta   90.00
_cell.angle_gamma   90.00
#
_symmetry.space_group_name_H-M   'P 1'
#
loop_
_entity.id
_entity.type
_entity.pdbx_description
1 polymer ?
#
loop_
_entity_poly.entity_id
_entity_poly.type
_entity_poly.pdbx_seq_one_letter_code
_entity_poly.pdbx_strand_id
1 'polypeptide(L)'
;MQLVKLNGSNKKLKWTAEDMSNAIVIYSAGPRAYRLLLKRGYPYPAVSTIKSWLAKIKISPGIIKNIFNIISHTEMTPLQKVCVIAFDEMKIRSVYEYDRVTDTTMKPSNYVQIVLLRGLFENWKQPIFFEYDFQMTTEKFFEIILFVEQLGFQVVACVSDLGGGNRGFFRGLNVTPEQPFFINPANKEKVFVIADVPHLIKLIRNHFVDKDATCSSDLRMTYKITKETLNVTGPGRQKVKLATKLFSNTISAAIIRSGTLDDLQCDFWFECAEFFKLVNDWFDVLNSRTLVSDTRDRLKPYGLKLESQNHILDSMTATIKNMRVIGRTTLLPFQKGVIMTNTSVQLLFKDLQRRFSTKYILTYRLNQDVIKNFFGVIRANGGLHDHPSALEVKYRIRKYIFGRNEGSLSSMGNTEDDQTPSLPTESNLTGHLFL
;
A
#
# COMPACT_ATOMS: atom_id res chain seq x y z
N MET A 1 -21.12 -18.58 -24.64
CA MET A 1 -22.39 -19.34 -24.52
C MET A 1 -23.63 -18.49 -24.25
N GLN A 2 -23.46 -17.22 -23.85
CA GLN A 2 -24.57 -16.33 -23.50
C GLN A 2 -25.57 -16.10 -24.65
N LEU A 3 -25.08 -15.91 -25.89
CA LEU A 3 -25.93 -15.79 -27.09
C LEU A 3 -26.76 -17.05 -27.37
N VAL A 4 -26.17 -18.24 -27.16
CA VAL A 4 -26.86 -19.53 -27.34
C VAL A 4 -27.99 -19.71 -26.32
N LYS A 5 -27.82 -19.16 -25.11
CA LYS A 5 -28.87 -19.14 -24.07
C LYS A 5 -30.01 -18.18 -24.41
N LEU A 6 -29.70 -17.02 -25.03
CA LEU A 6 -30.71 -16.06 -25.48
C LEU A 6 -31.54 -16.59 -26.66
N ASN A 7 -30.95 -17.38 -27.55
CA ASN A 7 -31.60 -17.96 -28.73
C ASN A 7 -32.55 -19.15 -28.43
N GLY A 8 -33.09 -19.23 -27.20
CA GLY A 8 -34.25 -20.08 -26.90
C GLY A 8 -33.96 -21.55 -26.57
N SER A 9 -32.71 -21.96 -26.37
CA SER A 9 -32.45 -23.32 -25.88
C SER A 9 -32.74 -23.41 -24.38
N ASN A 10 -33.92 -23.92 -24.00
CA ASN A 10 -34.26 -24.27 -22.61
C ASN A 10 -33.42 -25.44 -22.04
N LYS A 11 -32.31 -25.80 -22.70
CA LYS A 11 -31.39 -26.87 -22.32
C LYS A 11 -30.36 -26.32 -21.32
N LYS A 12 -29.99 -27.14 -20.34
CA LYS A 12 -28.87 -26.85 -19.43
C LYS A 12 -27.59 -26.65 -20.26
N LEU A 13 -27.13 -25.41 -20.39
CA LEU A 13 -25.85 -25.10 -21.05
C LEU A 13 -24.67 -25.40 -20.13
N LYS A 14 -23.62 -25.99 -20.70
CA LYS A 14 -22.31 -26.11 -20.07
C LYS A 14 -21.52 -24.82 -20.34
N TRP A 15 -21.29 -24.02 -19.30
CA TRP A 15 -20.55 -22.76 -19.44
C TRP A 15 -19.08 -23.02 -19.80
N THR A 16 -18.53 -22.19 -20.69
CA THR A 16 -17.09 -22.20 -20.95
C THR A 16 -16.35 -21.55 -19.80
N ALA A 17 -15.04 -21.78 -19.73
CA ALA A 17 -14.21 -21.17 -18.70
C ALA A 17 -14.14 -19.63 -18.84
N GLU A 18 -14.23 -19.13 -20.08
CA GLU A 18 -14.33 -17.70 -20.40
C GLU A 18 -15.67 -17.09 -19.92
N ASP A 19 -16.81 -17.72 -20.23
CA ASP A 19 -18.12 -17.25 -19.76
C ASP A 19 -18.15 -17.20 -18.21
N MET A 20 -17.54 -18.20 -17.56
CA MET A 20 -17.44 -18.27 -16.10
C MET A 20 -16.52 -17.20 -15.53
N SER A 21 -15.38 -16.95 -16.18
CA SER A 21 -14.48 -15.85 -15.81
C SER A 21 -15.23 -14.51 -15.79
N ASN A 22 -15.85 -14.16 -16.91
CA ASN A 22 -16.58 -12.90 -17.05
C ASN A 22 -17.71 -12.79 -16.01
N ALA A 23 -18.43 -13.88 -15.78
CA ALA A 23 -19.44 -13.94 -14.74
C ALA A 23 -18.88 -13.75 -13.31
N ILE A 24 -17.70 -14.32 -13.02
CA ILE A 24 -17.02 -14.17 -11.72
C ILE A 24 -16.59 -12.71 -11.50
N VAL A 25 -16.06 -12.04 -12.52
CA VAL A 25 -15.67 -10.62 -12.45
C VAL A 25 -16.87 -9.75 -12.09
N ILE A 26 -17.97 -9.87 -12.85
CA ILE A 26 -19.20 -9.08 -12.61
C ILE A 26 -19.81 -9.42 -11.24
N TYR A 27 -19.89 -10.70 -10.89
CA TYR A 27 -20.40 -11.13 -9.58
C TYR A 27 -19.54 -10.58 -8.44
N SER A 28 -18.22 -10.49 -8.65
CA SER A 28 -17.30 -10.01 -7.62
C SER A 28 -17.44 -8.52 -7.36
N ALA A 29 -17.59 -7.72 -8.43
CA ALA A 29 -17.83 -6.28 -8.35
C ALA A 29 -19.17 -5.93 -7.68
N GLY A 30 -20.23 -6.70 -7.97
CA GLY A 30 -21.56 -6.39 -7.43
C GLY A 30 -22.48 -7.60 -7.30
N PRO A 31 -22.44 -8.38 -6.20
CA PRO A 31 -23.29 -9.55 -6.02
C PRO A 31 -24.80 -9.23 -6.05
N ARG A 32 -25.20 -8.04 -5.58
CA ARG A 32 -26.61 -7.60 -5.59
C ARG A 32 -27.09 -7.30 -7.01
N ALA A 33 -26.30 -6.53 -7.78
CA ALA A 33 -26.59 -6.23 -9.17
C ALA A 33 -26.61 -7.49 -10.04
N TYR A 34 -25.65 -8.40 -9.85
CA TYR A 34 -25.61 -9.68 -10.56
C TYR A 34 -26.87 -10.53 -10.35
N ARG A 35 -27.35 -10.63 -9.09
CA ARG A 35 -28.61 -11.34 -8.79
C ARG A 35 -29.83 -10.65 -9.40
N LEU A 36 -29.84 -9.32 -9.48
CA LEU A 36 -30.91 -8.57 -10.14
C LEU A 36 -30.93 -8.87 -11.64
N LEU A 37 -29.77 -8.84 -12.31
CA LEU A 37 -29.65 -9.19 -13.73
C LEU A 37 -30.11 -10.63 -14.00
N LEU A 38 -29.69 -11.59 -13.17
CA LEU A 38 -30.19 -12.97 -13.24
C LEU A 38 -31.71 -13.06 -13.14
N LYS A 39 -32.32 -12.35 -12.18
CA LYS A 39 -33.79 -12.29 -12.02
C LYS A 39 -34.49 -11.65 -13.22
N ARG A 40 -33.83 -10.72 -13.91
CA ARG A 40 -34.32 -10.07 -15.14
C ARG A 40 -34.13 -10.92 -16.40
N GLY A 41 -33.64 -12.16 -16.27
CA GLY A 41 -33.49 -13.09 -17.39
C GLY A 41 -32.18 -12.94 -18.16
N TYR A 42 -31.21 -12.14 -17.68
CA TYR A 42 -29.91 -12.05 -18.32
C TYR A 42 -29.21 -13.42 -18.33
N PRO A 43 -28.50 -13.77 -19.42
CA PRO A 43 -27.97 -15.11 -19.65
C PRO A 43 -26.69 -15.37 -18.84
N TYR A 44 -26.73 -15.18 -17.53
CA TYR A 44 -25.61 -15.45 -16.64
C TYR A 44 -25.69 -16.85 -15.99
N PRO A 45 -24.54 -17.41 -15.55
CA PRO A 45 -24.50 -18.60 -14.70
C PRO A 45 -25.24 -18.42 -13.37
N ALA A 46 -25.77 -19.51 -12.81
CA ALA A 46 -26.33 -19.45 -11.47
C ALA A 46 -25.24 -19.17 -10.42
N VAL A 47 -25.61 -18.51 -9.32
CA VAL A 47 -24.67 -18.20 -8.23
C VAL A 47 -24.06 -19.48 -7.62
N SER A 48 -24.82 -20.57 -7.55
CA SER A 48 -24.30 -21.88 -7.12
C SER A 48 -23.22 -22.42 -8.07
N THR A 49 -23.40 -22.24 -9.38
CA THR A 49 -22.39 -22.59 -10.40
C THR A 49 -21.13 -21.76 -10.22
N ILE A 50 -21.23 -20.44 -10.03
CA ILE A 50 -20.07 -19.58 -9.72
C ILE A 50 -19.33 -20.07 -8.48
N LYS A 51 -20.05 -20.32 -7.38
CA LYS A 51 -19.45 -20.80 -6.13
C LYS A 51 -18.74 -22.14 -6.31
N SER A 52 -19.35 -23.07 -7.03
CA SER A 52 -18.76 -24.38 -7.35
C SER A 52 -17.46 -24.25 -8.16
N TRP A 53 -17.44 -23.34 -9.14
CA TRP A 53 -16.23 -23.05 -9.92
C TRP A 53 -15.13 -22.42 -9.05
N LEU A 54 -15.45 -21.37 -8.28
CA LEU A 54 -14.50 -20.75 -7.35
C LEU A 54 -13.97 -21.74 -6.30
N ALA A 55 -14.74 -22.75 -5.92
CA ALA A 55 -14.32 -23.78 -4.97
C ALA A 55 -13.20 -24.69 -5.51
N LYS A 56 -13.11 -24.87 -6.84
CA LYS A 56 -12.01 -25.64 -7.47
C LYS A 56 -10.65 -24.99 -7.22
N ILE A 57 -10.64 -23.67 -7.06
CA ILE A 57 -9.42 -22.92 -6.81
C ILE A 57 -9.11 -22.97 -5.32
N LYS A 58 -8.09 -23.78 -4.99
CA LYS A 58 -7.57 -23.91 -3.64
C LYS A 58 -6.54 -22.81 -3.39
N ILE A 59 -6.78 -22.03 -2.34
CA ILE A 59 -5.80 -21.10 -1.76
C ILE A 59 -5.54 -21.58 -0.34
N SER A 60 -4.28 -21.59 0.08
CA SER A 60 -3.84 -21.95 1.42
C SER A 60 -2.86 -20.90 1.94
N PRO A 61 -2.70 -20.76 3.27
CA PRO A 61 -1.70 -19.88 3.85
C PRO A 61 -0.29 -20.23 3.35
N GLY A 62 0.57 -19.22 3.29
CA GLY A 62 1.87 -19.26 2.65
C GLY A 62 1.90 -18.53 1.31
N ILE A 63 2.81 -18.94 0.43
CA ILE A 63 2.96 -18.39 -0.92
C ILE A 63 1.77 -18.83 -1.78
N ILE A 64 1.11 -17.88 -2.42
CA ILE A 64 -0.07 -18.14 -3.24
C ILE A 64 0.37 -18.61 -4.63
N LYS A 65 0.66 -19.91 -4.76
CA LYS A 65 1.21 -20.51 -5.98
C LYS A 65 0.33 -20.34 -7.22
N ASN A 66 -0.99 -20.26 -7.08
CA ASN A 66 -1.90 -20.12 -8.23
C ASN A 66 -1.69 -18.81 -9.02
N ILE A 67 -1.00 -17.84 -8.42
CA ILE A 67 -0.62 -16.60 -9.08
C ILE A 67 0.46 -16.84 -10.12
N PHE A 68 1.28 -17.88 -9.97
CA PHE A 68 2.24 -18.30 -10.99
C PHE A 68 1.57 -18.41 -12.36
N ASN A 69 0.41 -19.07 -12.42
CA ASN A 69 -0.33 -19.26 -13.67
C ASN A 69 -0.87 -17.94 -14.25
N ILE A 70 -1.26 -16.99 -13.39
CA ILE A 70 -1.69 -15.66 -13.81
C ILE A 70 -0.49 -14.91 -14.41
N ILE A 71 0.61 -14.90 -13.69
CA ILE A 71 1.82 -14.16 -14.00
C ILE A 71 2.54 -14.71 -15.23
N SER A 72 2.66 -16.03 -15.37
CA SER A 72 3.43 -16.68 -16.43
C SER A 72 2.87 -16.42 -17.83
N HIS A 73 1.57 -16.09 -17.92
CA HIS A 73 0.89 -15.78 -19.16
C HIS A 73 0.65 -14.28 -19.35
N THR A 74 1.22 -13.43 -18.50
CA THR A 74 1.18 -11.99 -18.69
C THR A 74 2.41 -11.57 -19.50
N GLU A 75 2.21 -11.06 -20.72
CA GLU A 75 3.30 -10.47 -21.49
C GLU A 75 3.70 -9.13 -20.86
N MET A 76 4.92 -9.07 -20.32
CA MET A 76 5.47 -7.88 -19.67
C MET A 76 6.93 -7.71 -20.07
N THR A 77 7.30 -6.49 -20.43
CA THR A 77 8.70 -6.13 -20.68
C THR A 77 9.53 -6.25 -19.39
N PRO A 78 10.86 -6.41 -19.47
CA PRO A 78 11.73 -6.46 -18.29
C PRO A 78 11.55 -5.26 -17.36
N LEU A 79 11.32 -4.07 -17.92
CA LEU A 79 11.07 -2.84 -17.14
C LEU A 79 9.74 -2.91 -16.38
N GLN A 80 8.68 -3.44 -17.01
CA GLN A 80 7.36 -3.60 -16.36
C GLN A 80 7.38 -4.63 -15.23
N LYS A 81 8.33 -5.59 -15.28
CA LYS A 81 8.56 -6.61 -14.26
C LYS A 81 9.39 -6.12 -13.06
N VAL A 82 9.94 -4.90 -13.10
CA VAL A 82 10.59 -4.30 -11.93
C VAL A 82 9.53 -3.94 -10.89
N CYS A 83 9.72 -4.42 -9.66
CA CYS A 83 8.69 -4.42 -8.65
C CYS A 83 9.20 -4.16 -7.23
N VAL A 84 8.25 -3.83 -6.38
CA VAL A 84 8.41 -3.49 -4.97
C VAL A 84 7.57 -4.48 -4.16
N ILE A 85 8.15 -4.98 -3.08
CA ILE A 85 7.42 -5.78 -2.10
C ILE A 85 6.91 -4.85 -1.00
N ALA A 86 5.60 -4.87 -0.74
CA ALA A 86 5.01 -4.22 0.42
C ALA A 86 4.37 -5.29 1.33
N PHE A 87 4.61 -5.20 2.63
CA PHE A 87 3.98 -6.11 3.59
C PHE A 87 3.53 -5.39 4.85
N ASP A 88 2.44 -5.90 5.44
CA ASP A 88 1.80 -5.36 6.63
C ASP A 88 0.82 -6.40 7.21
N GLU A 89 0.35 -6.16 8.42
CA GLU A 89 -0.60 -7.00 9.14
C GLU A 89 -1.99 -6.37 9.17
N MET A 90 -3.02 -7.20 8.97
CA MET A 90 -4.42 -6.79 9.18
C MET A 90 -5.00 -7.50 10.39
N LYS A 91 -5.54 -6.74 11.36
CA LYS A 91 -6.32 -7.30 12.47
C LYS A 91 -7.59 -7.99 11.95
N ILE A 92 -7.80 -9.23 12.37
CA ILE A 92 -8.96 -10.07 12.04
C ILE A 92 -9.70 -10.51 13.31
N ARG A 93 -10.92 -11.03 13.11
CA ARG A 93 -11.77 -11.52 14.19
C ARG A 93 -11.29 -12.90 14.64
N SER A 94 -10.90 -12.98 15.91
CA SER A 94 -10.38 -14.21 16.52
C SER A 94 -11.52 -15.14 16.94
N VAL A 95 -11.80 -16.17 16.13
CA VAL A 95 -12.86 -17.16 16.35
C VAL A 95 -12.44 -18.53 15.82
N TYR A 96 -12.99 -19.61 16.39
CA TYR A 96 -12.90 -20.94 15.81
C TYR A 96 -13.80 -21.03 14.58
N GLU A 97 -13.27 -21.61 13.51
CA GLU A 97 -14.04 -21.86 12.29
C GLU A 97 -13.76 -23.26 11.75
N TYR A 98 -14.69 -23.78 10.97
CA TYR A 98 -14.57 -25.07 10.31
C TYR A 98 -14.68 -24.88 8.80
N ASP A 99 -13.59 -25.15 8.09
CA ASP A 99 -13.55 -25.13 6.63
C ASP A 99 -14.05 -26.47 6.10
N ARG A 100 -15.33 -26.50 5.71
CA ARG A 100 -15.99 -27.69 5.14
C ARG A 100 -15.29 -28.21 3.88
N VAL A 101 -14.57 -27.37 3.14
CA VAL A 101 -13.92 -27.77 1.88
C VAL A 101 -12.67 -28.59 2.14
N THR A 102 -11.92 -28.24 3.19
CA THR A 102 -10.70 -28.96 3.58
C THR A 102 -10.93 -29.92 4.74
N ASP A 103 -12.12 -29.93 5.32
CA ASP A 103 -12.46 -30.68 6.53
C ASP A 103 -11.48 -30.37 7.68
N THR A 104 -11.22 -29.09 7.89
CA THR A 104 -10.25 -28.63 8.91
C THR A 104 -10.85 -27.59 9.84
N THR A 105 -10.48 -27.69 11.11
CA THR A 105 -10.78 -26.67 12.11
C THR A 105 -9.66 -25.63 12.11
N MET A 106 -10.03 -24.37 11.89
CA MET A 106 -9.14 -23.22 12.00
C MET A 106 -9.20 -22.68 13.44
N LYS A 107 -8.02 -22.57 14.06
CA LYS A 107 -7.89 -21.96 15.39
C LYS A 107 -8.13 -20.45 15.30
N PRO A 108 -8.54 -19.80 16.40
CA PRO A 108 -8.63 -18.35 16.47
C PRO A 108 -7.29 -17.71 16.14
N SER A 109 -7.32 -16.71 15.26
CA SER A 109 -6.15 -15.92 14.89
C SER A 109 -6.46 -14.43 15.00
N ASN A 110 -5.45 -13.65 15.34
CA ASN A 110 -5.59 -12.23 15.66
C ASN A 110 -5.26 -11.32 14.48
N TYR A 111 -4.31 -11.73 13.66
CA TYR A 111 -3.76 -10.97 12.55
C TYR A 111 -3.57 -11.88 11.34
N VAL A 112 -3.57 -11.26 10.16
CA VAL A 112 -3.11 -11.88 8.93
C VAL A 112 -1.99 -11.03 8.35
N GLN A 113 -0.82 -11.64 8.21
CA GLN A 113 0.34 -11.08 7.52
C GLN A 113 0.09 -11.21 6.02
N ILE A 114 0.21 -10.12 5.26
CA ILE A 114 0.05 -10.14 3.80
C ILE A 114 1.28 -9.53 3.15
N VAL A 115 1.74 -10.13 2.05
CA VAL A 115 2.75 -9.56 1.17
C VAL A 115 2.14 -9.30 -0.19
N LEU A 116 2.36 -8.10 -0.70
CA LEU A 116 1.81 -7.61 -1.95
C LEU A 116 2.97 -7.14 -2.84
N LEU A 117 2.94 -7.60 -4.08
CA LEU A 117 3.88 -7.22 -5.13
C LEU A 117 3.28 -6.06 -5.93
N ARG A 118 4.06 -5.00 -6.14
CA ARG A 118 3.62 -3.81 -6.88
C ARG A 118 4.62 -3.47 -7.97
N GLY A 119 4.14 -3.18 -9.18
CA GLY A 119 4.99 -2.67 -10.26
C GLY A 119 5.57 -1.31 -9.92
N LEU A 120 6.88 -1.12 -10.15
CA LEU A 120 7.53 0.17 -9.95
C LEU A 120 7.33 1.10 -11.14
N PHE A 121 7.46 0.58 -12.37
CA PHE A 121 7.30 1.36 -13.59
C PHE A 121 5.92 1.20 -14.24
N GLU A 122 5.26 0.07 -13.99
CA GLU A 122 3.96 -0.26 -14.58
C GLU A 122 2.85 -0.33 -13.52
N ASN A 123 1.65 0.12 -13.85
CA ASN A 123 0.55 0.20 -12.88
C ASN A 123 -0.13 -1.16 -12.66
N TRP A 124 0.46 -1.99 -11.79
CA TRP A 124 -0.15 -3.26 -11.37
C TRP A 124 0.18 -3.61 -9.92
N LYS A 125 -0.66 -4.44 -9.31
CA LYS A 125 -0.42 -5.03 -7.98
C LYS A 125 -0.96 -6.45 -7.86
N GLN A 126 -0.39 -7.25 -6.96
CA GLN A 126 -0.85 -8.62 -6.73
C GLN A 126 -0.48 -9.09 -5.32
N PRO A 127 -1.44 -9.54 -4.48
CA PRO A 127 -1.09 -10.20 -3.21
C PRO A 127 -0.41 -11.53 -3.51
N ILE A 128 0.79 -11.80 -2.97
CA ILE A 128 1.58 -13.02 -3.29
C ILE A 128 1.73 -13.99 -2.12
N PHE A 129 1.48 -13.53 -0.90
CA PHE A 129 1.58 -14.33 0.32
C PHE A 129 0.55 -13.86 1.33
N PHE A 130 0.00 -14.80 2.11
CA PHE A 130 -0.71 -14.50 3.34
C PHE A 130 -0.53 -15.61 4.37
N GLU A 131 -0.44 -15.26 5.65
CA GLU A 131 -0.31 -16.22 6.75
C GLU A 131 -0.94 -15.66 8.02
N TYR A 132 -1.49 -16.49 8.89
CA TYR A 132 -2.16 -16.05 10.12
C TYR A 132 -1.19 -16.00 11.30
N ASP A 133 -1.28 -14.94 12.11
CA ASP A 133 -0.44 -14.72 13.30
C ASP A 133 1.06 -14.98 13.08
N PHE A 134 1.55 -14.63 11.88
CA PHE A 134 2.91 -14.93 11.45
C PHE A 134 3.77 -13.67 11.41
N GLN A 135 4.87 -13.69 12.16
CA GLN A 135 5.90 -12.67 12.09
C GLN A 135 6.86 -12.98 10.94
N MET A 136 7.13 -11.98 10.08
CA MET A 136 8.05 -12.14 8.95
C MET A 136 9.46 -12.54 9.41
N THR A 137 9.97 -13.66 8.89
CA THR A 137 11.35 -14.14 9.12
C THR A 137 12.20 -13.99 7.86
N THR A 138 13.53 -13.97 8.02
CA THR A 138 14.48 -13.89 6.89
C THR A 138 14.31 -15.04 5.92
N GLU A 139 14.14 -16.26 6.41
CA GLU A 139 14.00 -17.48 5.61
C GLU A 139 12.75 -17.39 4.74
N LYS A 140 11.60 -17.07 5.34
CA LYS A 140 10.34 -16.97 4.61
C LYS A 140 10.35 -15.80 3.63
N PHE A 141 10.92 -14.67 4.03
CA PHE A 141 11.01 -13.50 3.17
C PHE A 141 11.89 -13.75 1.94
N PHE A 142 13.02 -14.44 2.11
CA PHE A 142 13.88 -14.84 0.99
C PHE A 142 13.23 -15.92 0.12
N GLU A 143 12.48 -16.86 0.69
CA GLU A 143 11.67 -17.81 -0.09
C GLU A 143 10.67 -17.07 -1.00
N ILE A 144 10.01 -16.03 -0.49
CA ILE A 144 9.09 -15.19 -1.27
C ILE A 144 9.83 -14.47 -2.40
N ILE A 145 10.99 -13.86 -2.12
CA ILE A 145 11.79 -13.17 -3.15
C ILE A 145 12.26 -14.16 -4.23
N LEU A 146 12.78 -15.32 -3.83
CA LEU A 146 13.22 -16.36 -4.76
C LEU A 146 12.07 -16.81 -5.67
N PHE A 147 10.88 -17.03 -5.12
CA PHE A 147 9.70 -17.40 -5.89
C PHE A 147 9.32 -16.34 -6.93
N VAL A 148 9.38 -15.06 -6.56
CA VAL A 148 9.06 -13.93 -7.45
C VAL A 148 10.14 -13.76 -8.53
N GLU A 149 11.41 -13.88 -8.19
CA GLU A 149 12.52 -13.76 -9.14
C GLU A 149 12.56 -14.93 -10.14
N GLN A 150 12.18 -16.15 -9.72
CA GLN A 150 12.01 -17.30 -10.61
C GLN A 150 10.94 -17.06 -11.70
N LEU A 151 9.97 -16.18 -11.44
CA LEU A 151 8.95 -15.75 -12.41
C LEU A 151 9.44 -14.66 -13.38
N GLY A 152 10.72 -14.25 -13.26
CA GLY A 152 11.35 -13.20 -14.07
C GLY A 152 11.04 -11.78 -13.60
N PHE A 153 10.48 -11.61 -12.40
CA PHE A 153 10.32 -10.29 -11.77
C PHE A 153 11.60 -9.86 -11.09
N GLN A 154 11.81 -8.55 -10.97
CA GLN A 154 12.99 -8.02 -10.31
C GLN A 154 12.57 -7.18 -9.11
N VAL A 155 12.83 -7.70 -7.91
CA VAL A 155 12.52 -7.01 -6.67
C VAL A 155 13.64 -6.03 -6.36
N VAL A 156 13.32 -4.73 -6.37
CA VAL A 156 14.31 -3.65 -6.16
C VAL A 156 14.13 -2.91 -4.84
N ALA A 157 12.93 -2.98 -4.25
CA ALA A 157 12.66 -2.34 -2.97
C ALA A 157 11.67 -3.16 -2.13
N CYS A 158 11.74 -2.93 -0.82
CA CYS A 158 10.85 -3.47 0.18
C CYS A 158 10.30 -2.31 1.03
N VAL A 159 8.99 -2.29 1.24
CA VAL A 159 8.30 -1.26 2.02
C VAL A 159 7.55 -1.90 3.17
N SER A 160 7.80 -1.40 4.38
CA SER A 160 7.01 -1.77 5.55
C SER A 160 6.91 -0.63 6.57
N ASP A 161 6.10 -0.83 7.61
CA ASP A 161 6.08 0.07 8.75
C ASP A 161 7.33 -0.16 9.63
N LEU A 162 7.54 0.71 10.62
CA LEU A 162 8.64 0.56 11.58
C LEU A 162 8.15 0.05 12.95
N GLY A 163 7.17 -0.85 12.93
CA GLY A 163 6.73 -1.59 14.11
C GLY A 163 7.89 -2.34 14.79
N GLY A 164 7.70 -2.74 16.05
CA GLY A 164 8.73 -3.44 16.82
C GLY A 164 9.26 -4.70 16.12
N GLY A 165 8.35 -5.53 15.60
CA GLY A 165 8.67 -6.75 14.86
C GLY A 165 9.47 -6.49 13.58
N ASN A 166 9.02 -5.55 12.75
CA ASN A 166 9.67 -5.20 11.48
C ASN A 166 11.06 -4.60 11.69
N ARG A 167 11.26 -3.79 12.76
CA ARG A 167 12.59 -3.30 13.14
C ARG A 167 13.54 -4.41 13.58
N GLY A 168 13.03 -5.42 14.29
CA GLY A 168 13.81 -6.61 14.65
C GLY A 168 14.22 -7.40 13.41
N PHE A 169 13.27 -7.64 12.51
CA PHE A 169 13.47 -8.32 11.24
C PHE A 169 14.57 -7.64 10.38
N PHE A 170 14.46 -6.33 10.12
CA PHE A 170 15.48 -5.64 9.31
C PHE A 170 16.85 -5.56 9.97
N ARG A 171 16.91 -5.52 11.31
CA ARG A 171 18.20 -5.61 12.02
C ARG A 171 18.86 -6.97 11.77
N GLY A 172 18.09 -8.05 11.72
CA GLY A 172 18.60 -9.38 11.34
C GLY A 172 19.15 -9.44 9.92
N LEU A 173 18.73 -8.54 9.04
CA LEU A 173 19.26 -8.36 7.69
C LEU A 173 20.42 -7.34 7.60
N ASN A 174 20.92 -6.85 8.73
CA ASN A 174 21.96 -5.81 8.83
C ASN A 174 21.57 -4.48 8.16
N VAL A 175 20.28 -4.17 8.11
CA VAL A 175 19.78 -2.90 7.54
C VAL A 175 19.93 -1.80 8.58
N THR A 176 20.56 -0.71 8.17
CA THR A 176 20.74 0.51 8.99
C THR A 176 20.29 1.74 8.20
N PRO A 177 20.11 2.91 8.84
CA PRO A 177 19.81 4.15 8.11
C PRO A 177 20.87 4.49 7.05
N GLU A 178 22.14 4.18 7.30
CA GLU A 178 23.27 4.43 6.39
C GLU A 178 23.39 3.35 5.31
N GLN A 179 23.00 2.11 5.62
CA GLN A 179 22.98 0.98 4.70
C GLN A 179 21.55 0.43 4.59
N PRO A 180 20.63 1.15 3.91
CA PRO A 180 19.21 0.82 3.89
C PRO A 180 18.89 -0.23 2.83
N PHE A 181 19.66 -1.32 2.77
CA PHE A 181 19.45 -2.39 1.80
C PHE A 181 19.96 -3.72 2.33
N PHE A 182 19.44 -4.80 1.74
CA PHE A 182 19.99 -6.15 1.87
C PHE A 182 20.26 -6.72 0.48
N ILE A 183 20.97 -7.86 0.42
CA ILE A 183 21.33 -8.51 -0.84
C ILE A 183 20.21 -9.46 -1.28
N ASN A 184 19.76 -9.31 -2.52
CA ASN A 184 18.75 -10.18 -3.12
C ASN A 184 19.28 -11.63 -3.18
N PRO A 185 18.54 -12.62 -2.64
CA PRO A 185 19.00 -14.00 -2.61
C PRO A 185 19.17 -14.61 -4.02
N ALA A 186 18.38 -14.16 -5.01
CA ALA A 186 18.35 -14.70 -6.36
C ALA A 186 19.47 -14.15 -7.26
N ASN A 187 19.57 -12.82 -7.36
CA ASN A 187 20.40 -12.14 -8.36
C ASN A 187 21.58 -11.35 -7.76
N LYS A 188 21.72 -11.32 -6.42
CA LYS A 188 22.77 -10.60 -5.67
C LYS A 188 22.78 -9.08 -5.82
N GLU A 189 21.80 -8.50 -6.49
CA GLU A 189 21.59 -7.04 -6.51
C GLU A 189 21.02 -6.55 -5.18
N LYS A 190 21.02 -5.23 -4.97
CA LYS A 190 20.50 -4.63 -3.74
C LYS A 190 18.98 -4.54 -3.77
N VAL A 191 18.34 -4.85 -2.64
CA VAL A 191 16.93 -4.55 -2.37
C VAL A 191 16.86 -3.49 -1.28
N PHE A 192 16.33 -2.33 -1.64
CA PHE A 192 16.32 -1.14 -0.80
C PHE A 192 15.13 -1.15 0.17
N VAL A 193 15.37 -0.84 1.45
CA VAL A 193 14.35 -0.84 2.51
C VAL A 193 13.84 0.56 2.74
N ILE A 194 12.53 0.75 2.54
CA ILE A 194 11.86 2.03 2.65
C ILE A 194 10.80 1.94 3.75
N ALA A 195 10.83 2.89 4.69
CA ALA A 195 9.77 3.02 5.68
C ALA A 195 8.56 3.76 5.10
N ASP A 196 7.36 3.37 5.54
CA ASP A 196 6.11 3.98 5.08
C ASP A 196 6.02 5.49 5.38
N VAL A 197 6.21 6.31 4.34
CA VAL A 197 6.25 7.77 4.44
C VAL A 197 4.95 8.38 5.00
N PRO A 198 3.74 7.95 4.57
CA PRO A 198 2.48 8.32 5.23
C PRO A 198 2.43 8.01 6.73
N HIS A 199 3.06 6.93 7.20
CA HIS A 199 3.18 6.65 8.62
C HIS A 199 4.19 7.59 9.30
N LEU A 200 5.33 7.86 8.68
CA LEU A 200 6.34 8.77 9.21
C LEU A 200 5.79 10.19 9.42
N ILE A 201 5.05 10.76 8.46
CA ILE A 201 4.46 12.10 8.65
C ILE A 201 3.43 12.13 9.79
N LYS A 202 2.67 11.04 10.00
CA LYS A 202 1.78 10.91 11.17
C LYS A 202 2.56 10.90 12.48
N LEU A 203 3.71 10.22 12.53
CA LEU A 203 4.56 10.21 13.73
C LEU A 203 5.20 11.58 13.98
N ILE A 204 5.67 12.27 12.94
CA ILE A 204 6.14 13.66 13.05
C ILE A 204 5.03 14.53 13.65
N ARG A 205 3.80 14.44 13.13
CA ARG A 205 2.65 15.17 13.67
C ARG A 205 2.40 14.83 15.14
N ASN A 206 2.30 13.54 15.46
CA ASN A 206 1.97 13.11 16.82
C ASN A 206 3.02 13.63 17.82
N HIS A 207 4.31 13.57 17.48
CA HIS A 207 5.37 14.09 18.34
C HIS A 207 5.40 15.61 18.46
N PHE A 208 4.99 16.33 17.40
CA PHE A 208 4.81 17.78 17.45
C PHE A 208 3.63 18.16 18.35
N VAL A 209 2.48 17.52 18.17
CA VAL A 209 1.22 17.82 18.89
C VAL A 209 1.24 17.39 20.36
N ASP A 210 1.79 16.22 20.68
CA ASP A 210 1.64 15.61 22.02
C ASP A 210 2.39 16.38 23.13
N LYS A 211 3.30 17.30 22.78
CA LYS A 211 4.16 17.98 23.76
C LYS A 211 4.21 19.51 23.65
N ASP A 212 3.78 20.11 22.53
CA ASP A 212 3.70 21.57 22.39
C ASP A 212 2.26 22.08 22.57
N ALA A 213 1.80 22.13 23.82
CA ALA A 213 0.54 22.79 24.17
C ALA A 213 0.64 24.33 24.15
N THR A 214 1.85 24.91 24.20
CA THR A 214 2.09 26.35 24.34
C THR A 214 1.98 27.12 23.03
N CYS A 215 2.54 26.62 21.91
CA CYS A 215 2.38 27.26 20.59
C CYS A 215 0.99 27.03 19.96
N SER A 216 0.16 26.20 20.61
CA SER A 216 -1.15 25.78 20.09
C SER A 216 -2.23 26.87 20.14
N SER A 217 -2.06 27.93 20.93
CA SER A 217 -2.96 29.11 20.94
C SER A 217 -2.80 29.92 19.67
N ASP A 218 -1.56 30.19 19.29
CA ASP A 218 -1.20 31.11 18.20
C ASP A 218 -1.50 30.48 16.84
N LEU A 219 -1.31 29.16 16.73
CA LEU A 219 -1.67 28.40 15.53
C LEU A 219 -3.18 28.44 15.22
N ARG A 220 -4.06 28.74 16.19
CA ARG A 220 -5.51 28.89 15.95
C ARG A 220 -5.89 30.18 15.21
N MET A 221 -4.97 31.15 15.13
CA MET A 221 -5.18 32.41 14.40
C MET A 221 -5.27 32.18 12.88
N THR A 222 -4.77 31.05 12.39
CA THR A 222 -4.85 30.71 10.96
C THR A 222 -6.17 29.97 10.66
N TYR A 223 -6.99 30.51 9.74
CA TYR A 223 -8.30 29.95 9.38
C TYR A 223 -8.29 28.48 8.88
N LYS A 224 -7.12 27.95 8.50
CA LYS A 224 -6.95 26.56 8.06
C LYS A 224 -6.65 25.59 9.19
N ILE A 225 -6.12 26.06 10.32
CA ILE A 225 -5.83 25.23 11.49
C ILE A 225 -7.07 25.19 12.38
N THR A 226 -7.70 24.02 12.43
CA THR A 226 -8.82 23.76 13.33
C THR A 226 -8.32 23.13 14.63
N LYS A 227 -9.13 23.20 15.70
CA LYS A 227 -8.87 22.40 16.92
C LYS A 227 -8.67 20.92 16.58
N GLU A 228 -9.35 20.38 15.56
CA GLU A 228 -9.19 18.99 15.12
C GLU A 228 -7.85 18.67 14.47
N THR A 229 -7.16 19.65 13.86
CA THR A 229 -5.81 19.45 13.29
C THR A 229 -4.70 19.56 14.34
N LEU A 230 -4.93 20.33 15.41
CA LEU A 230 -3.99 20.49 16.53
C LEU A 230 -4.21 19.43 17.60
N ASN A 231 -5.44 19.21 18.05
CA ASN A 231 -5.76 18.26 19.13
C ASN A 231 -6.23 16.93 18.55
N VAL A 232 -5.33 16.22 17.87
CA VAL A 232 -5.69 14.97 17.21
C VAL A 232 -5.73 13.84 18.23
N THR A 233 -6.94 13.43 18.62
CA THR A 233 -7.17 12.34 19.59
C THR A 233 -7.76 11.10 18.92
N GLY A 234 -7.58 9.95 19.57
CA GLY A 234 -8.21 8.68 19.19
C GLY A 234 -8.01 8.29 17.70
N PRO A 235 -9.08 7.91 16.98
CA PRO A 235 -9.00 7.50 15.57
C PRO A 235 -8.43 8.55 14.62
N GLY A 236 -8.54 9.85 14.96
CA GLY A 236 -7.98 10.94 14.16
C GLY A 236 -6.46 10.82 13.98
N ARG A 237 -5.76 10.18 14.92
CA ARG A 237 -4.31 9.97 14.86
C ARG A 237 -3.87 9.12 13.67
N GLN A 238 -4.79 8.32 13.13
CA GLN A 238 -4.52 7.45 11.99
C GLN A 238 -4.72 8.13 10.63
N LYS A 239 -5.37 9.29 10.58
CA LYS A 239 -5.68 10.03 9.35
C LYS A 239 -4.47 10.81 8.84
N VAL A 240 -3.89 10.36 7.72
CA VAL A 240 -2.76 11.02 7.05
C VAL A 240 -3.14 12.43 6.59
N LYS A 241 -4.38 12.60 6.10
CA LYS A 241 -4.94 13.89 5.65
C LYS A 241 -4.84 15.00 6.69
N LEU A 242 -4.95 14.68 7.98
CA LEU A 242 -4.82 15.69 9.05
C LEU A 242 -3.35 16.10 9.25
N ALA A 243 -2.41 15.16 9.11
CA ALA A 243 -0.98 15.45 9.21
C ALA A 243 -0.48 16.27 8.02
N THR A 244 -0.88 15.91 6.78
CA THR A 244 -0.52 16.66 5.57
C THR A 244 -1.18 18.04 5.54
N LYS A 245 -2.40 18.18 6.08
CA LYS A 245 -3.04 19.48 6.23
C LYS A 245 -2.23 20.37 7.17
N LEU A 246 -1.78 19.86 8.32
CA LEU A 246 -0.98 20.60 9.32
C LEU A 246 0.35 21.05 8.73
N PHE A 247 1.13 20.13 8.15
CA PHE A 247 2.41 20.44 7.52
C PHE A 247 2.22 20.85 6.06
N SER A 248 1.40 21.88 5.82
CA SER A 248 1.16 22.38 4.46
C SER A 248 1.90 23.68 4.19
N ASN A 249 2.31 23.89 2.94
CA ASN A 249 2.93 25.15 2.52
C ASN A 249 2.04 26.37 2.78
N THR A 250 0.70 26.23 2.76
CA THR A 250 -0.18 27.35 3.11
C THR A 250 -0.16 27.67 4.60
N ILE A 251 -0.07 26.66 5.48
CA ILE A 251 0.06 26.94 6.91
C ILE A 251 1.40 27.59 7.21
N SER A 252 2.50 27.09 6.65
CA SER A 252 3.81 27.74 6.77
C SER A 252 3.74 29.22 6.37
N ALA A 253 3.17 29.54 5.20
CA ALA A 253 3.00 30.92 4.75
C ALA A 253 2.10 31.76 5.68
N ALA A 254 1.07 31.16 6.27
CA ALA A 254 0.19 31.83 7.23
C ALA A 254 0.89 32.13 8.56
N ILE A 255 1.73 31.22 9.06
CA ILE A 255 2.57 31.45 10.25
C ILE A 255 3.54 32.59 9.96
N ILE A 256 4.24 32.58 8.81
CA ILE A 256 5.15 33.66 8.42
C ILE A 256 4.40 35.00 8.39
N ARG A 257 3.23 35.04 7.73
CA ARG A 257 2.44 36.27 7.64
C ARG A 257 2.03 36.80 9.02
N SER A 258 1.55 35.92 9.90
CA SER A 258 1.10 36.32 11.25
C SER A 258 2.27 36.78 12.10
N GLY A 259 3.41 36.08 12.04
CA GLY A 259 4.64 36.47 12.74
C GLY A 259 5.18 37.81 12.28
N THR A 260 5.14 38.11 10.98
CA THR A 260 5.54 39.43 10.45
C THR A 260 4.60 40.57 10.80
N LEU A 261 3.40 40.26 11.29
CA LEU A 261 2.43 41.25 11.77
C LEU A 261 2.45 41.39 13.30
N ASP A 262 3.40 40.73 13.98
CA ASP A 262 3.49 40.64 15.44
C ASP A 262 2.22 40.08 16.11
N ASP A 263 1.46 39.25 15.37
CA ASP A 263 0.23 38.61 15.83
C ASP A 263 0.49 37.32 16.64
N LEU A 264 1.74 36.84 16.68
CA LEU A 264 2.13 35.60 17.37
C LEU A 264 2.92 35.92 18.64
N GLN A 265 2.61 35.23 19.73
CA GLN A 265 3.30 35.38 21.02
C GLN A 265 4.54 34.50 21.13
N CYS A 266 4.63 33.43 20.33
CA CYS A 266 5.75 32.50 20.32
C CYS A 266 6.94 33.04 19.52
N ASP A 267 8.09 33.25 20.16
CA ASP A 267 9.31 33.77 19.51
C ASP A 267 9.88 32.85 18.39
N PHE A 268 9.57 31.55 18.43
CA PHE A 268 10.10 30.54 17.48
C PHE A 268 9.15 30.26 16.31
N TRP A 269 8.29 31.21 15.96
CA TRP A 269 7.30 31.03 14.89
C TRP A 269 7.96 30.84 13.52
N PHE A 270 9.12 31.46 13.28
CA PHE A 270 9.81 31.40 12.00
C PHE A 270 10.37 30.00 11.75
N GLU A 271 11.09 29.43 12.72
CA GLU A 271 11.63 28.07 12.67
C GLU A 271 10.50 27.05 12.55
N CYS A 272 9.37 27.28 13.24
CA CYS A 272 8.18 26.45 13.08
C CYS A 272 7.65 26.48 11.63
N ALA A 273 7.57 27.66 11.02
CA ALA A 273 7.10 27.80 9.65
C ALA A 273 8.06 27.14 8.64
N GLU A 274 9.37 27.28 8.84
CA GLU A 274 10.40 26.64 8.02
C GLU A 274 10.32 25.11 8.15
N PHE A 275 10.17 24.59 9.36
CA PHE A 275 9.97 23.16 9.59
C PHE A 275 8.72 22.63 8.88
N PHE A 276 7.59 23.35 8.96
CA PHE A 276 6.35 22.95 8.30
C PHE A 276 6.51 22.91 6.78
N LYS A 277 7.22 23.89 6.22
CA LYS A 277 7.54 23.92 4.79
C LYS A 277 8.46 22.76 4.40
N LEU A 278 9.49 22.49 5.17
CA LEU A 278 10.41 21.37 4.92
C LEU A 278 9.68 20.03 4.94
N VAL A 279 8.81 19.80 5.93
CA VAL A 279 8.00 18.57 6.01
C VAL A 279 7.02 18.46 4.84
N ASN A 280 6.36 19.58 4.44
CA ASN A 280 5.53 19.61 3.24
C ASN A 280 6.34 19.17 2.01
N ASP A 281 7.47 19.83 1.78
CA ASP A 281 8.24 19.67 0.56
C ASP A 281 8.89 18.28 0.50
N TRP A 282 9.35 17.75 1.64
CA TRP A 282 9.82 16.37 1.79
C TRP A 282 8.73 15.35 1.49
N PHE A 283 7.52 15.53 2.03
CA PHE A 283 6.40 14.62 1.78
C PHE A 283 5.97 14.64 0.31
N ASP A 284 5.94 15.83 -0.33
CA ASP A 284 5.65 15.99 -1.75
C ASP A 284 6.65 15.19 -2.62
N VAL A 285 7.95 15.29 -2.33
CA VAL A 285 9.01 14.53 -3.05
C VAL A 285 8.81 13.02 -2.91
N LEU A 286 8.43 12.55 -1.72
CA LEU A 286 8.26 11.14 -1.42
C LEU A 286 6.85 10.58 -1.69
N ASN A 287 5.95 11.38 -2.29
CA ASN A 287 4.58 10.99 -2.59
C ASN A 287 4.11 11.37 -4.01
N SER A 288 5.06 11.50 -4.95
CA SER A 288 4.77 11.83 -6.36
C SER A 288 4.06 10.68 -7.08
N ARG A 289 2.95 10.98 -7.77
CA ARG A 289 2.03 9.97 -8.36
C ARG A 289 2.03 9.90 -9.87
N THR A 290 2.13 11.04 -10.51
CA THR A 290 1.98 11.19 -11.95
C THR A 290 3.02 12.18 -12.47
N LEU A 291 3.27 12.14 -13.77
CA LEU A 291 3.93 13.22 -14.48
C LEU A 291 2.98 14.42 -14.52
N VAL A 292 2.83 15.13 -13.40
CA VAL A 292 2.02 16.35 -13.36
C VAL A 292 2.77 17.45 -14.11
N SER A 293 2.04 18.23 -14.92
CA SER A 293 2.50 19.51 -15.48
C SER A 293 2.61 20.63 -14.43
N ASP A 294 2.88 20.27 -13.17
CA ASP A 294 3.05 21.24 -12.10
C ASP A 294 4.40 21.92 -12.25
N THR A 295 4.43 23.24 -12.04
CA THR A 295 5.65 24.02 -12.13
C THR A 295 6.59 23.75 -10.96
N ARG A 296 6.05 23.32 -9.81
CA ARG A 296 6.79 23.08 -8.56
C ARG A 296 7.63 21.81 -8.65
N ASP A 297 8.94 21.97 -8.52
CA ASP A 297 9.91 20.89 -8.71
C ASP A 297 9.74 19.70 -7.74
N ARG A 298 9.35 19.98 -6.49
CA ARG A 298 9.09 18.94 -5.46
C ARG A 298 7.95 17.97 -5.78
N LEU A 299 6.99 18.37 -6.62
CA LEU A 299 5.84 17.53 -6.98
C LEU A 299 6.11 16.67 -8.22
N LYS A 300 7.19 16.96 -8.93
CA LYS A 300 7.59 16.17 -10.10
C LYS A 300 8.11 14.81 -9.63
N PRO A 301 7.97 13.76 -10.46
CA PRO A 301 8.60 12.48 -10.20
C PRO A 301 10.08 12.59 -9.83
N TYR A 302 10.52 11.77 -8.88
CA TYR A 302 11.88 11.81 -8.37
C TYR A 302 12.88 11.44 -9.46
N GLY A 303 13.85 12.31 -9.73
CA GLY A 303 14.81 12.19 -10.82
C GLY A 303 14.70 13.29 -11.89
N LEU A 304 13.52 13.87 -12.08
CA LEU A 304 13.35 14.97 -13.07
C LEU A 304 13.96 16.29 -12.62
N LYS A 305 14.01 16.52 -11.29
CA LYS A 305 14.56 17.73 -10.67
C LYS A 305 15.48 17.33 -9.52
N LEU A 306 16.40 16.42 -9.85
CA LEU A 306 17.18 15.65 -8.89
C LEU A 306 17.96 16.52 -7.91
N GLU A 307 18.55 17.64 -8.36
CA GLU A 307 19.31 18.54 -7.48
C GLU A 307 18.44 19.16 -6.39
N SER A 308 17.31 19.79 -6.78
CA SER A 308 16.36 20.37 -5.83
C SER A 308 15.72 19.31 -4.92
N GLN A 309 15.35 18.15 -5.49
CA GLN A 309 14.77 17.04 -4.73
C GLN A 309 15.76 16.47 -3.71
N ASN A 310 17.03 16.27 -4.09
CA ASN A 310 18.09 15.85 -3.16
C ASN A 310 18.32 16.88 -2.07
N HIS A 311 18.37 18.16 -2.41
CA HIS A 311 18.54 19.22 -1.42
C HIS A 311 17.43 19.18 -0.35
N ILE A 312 16.18 18.92 -0.73
CA ILE A 312 15.07 18.74 0.22
C ILE A 312 15.29 17.50 1.10
N LEU A 313 15.65 16.35 0.52
CA LEU A 313 15.89 15.11 1.27
C LEU A 313 17.09 15.26 2.24
N ASP A 314 18.16 15.92 1.82
CA ASP A 314 19.36 16.15 2.61
C ASP A 314 19.07 17.14 3.74
N SER A 315 18.31 18.21 3.48
CA SER A 315 17.87 19.19 4.49
C SER A 315 16.98 18.54 5.54
N MET A 316 16.03 17.68 5.12
CA MET A 316 15.20 16.90 6.05
C MET A 316 16.06 15.94 6.88
N THR A 317 17.04 15.28 6.27
CA THR A 317 17.96 14.38 6.95
C THR A 317 18.80 15.11 8.01
N ALA A 318 19.36 16.26 7.67
CA ALA A 318 20.14 17.10 8.58
C ALA A 318 19.27 17.58 9.77
N THR A 319 18.07 18.08 9.47
CA THR A 319 17.10 18.52 10.49
C THR A 319 16.76 17.38 11.46
N ILE A 320 16.43 16.20 10.93
CA ILE A 320 16.04 15.04 11.73
C ILE A 320 17.19 14.48 12.57
N LYS A 321 18.43 14.51 12.05
CA LYS A 321 19.65 14.10 12.78
C LYS A 321 19.93 15.02 13.97
N ASN A 322 19.68 16.32 13.82
CA ASN A 322 19.97 17.32 14.83
C ASN A 322 18.83 17.50 15.84
N MET A 323 17.58 17.29 15.44
CA MET A 323 16.43 17.42 16.35
C MET A 323 16.35 16.27 17.35
N ARG A 324 15.82 16.56 18.54
CA ARG A 324 15.48 15.56 19.56
C ARG A 324 14.04 15.73 19.99
N VAL A 325 13.35 14.61 20.18
CA VAL A 325 12.04 14.65 20.82
C VAL A 325 12.22 15.04 22.27
N ILE A 326 11.37 15.94 22.77
CA ILE A 326 11.43 16.44 24.14
C ILE A 326 11.52 15.28 25.15
N GLY A 327 12.53 15.33 26.01
CA GLY A 327 12.83 14.30 27.01
C GLY A 327 13.53 13.06 26.46
N ARG A 328 14.07 13.10 25.23
CA ARG A 328 14.85 12.00 24.63
C ARG A 328 16.23 12.51 24.21
N THR A 329 17.25 11.72 24.51
CA THR A 329 18.65 11.99 24.13
C THR A 329 19.05 11.30 22.82
N THR A 330 18.33 10.23 22.46
CA THR A 330 18.58 9.41 21.27
C THR A 330 17.48 9.56 20.22
N LEU A 331 17.82 9.25 18.97
CA LEU A 331 16.87 9.25 17.87
C LEU A 331 15.82 8.16 18.06
N LEU A 332 14.54 8.56 17.99
CA LEU A 332 13.41 7.64 18.00
C LEU A 332 13.30 6.87 16.67
N PRO A 333 12.55 5.76 16.64
CA PRO A 333 12.40 4.93 15.44
C PRO A 333 11.94 5.69 14.19
N PHE A 334 11.02 6.65 14.32
CA PHE A 334 10.55 7.44 13.19
C PHE A 334 11.64 8.34 12.60
N GLN A 335 12.52 8.92 13.45
CA GLN A 335 13.64 9.73 13.00
C GLN A 335 14.64 8.90 12.20
N LYS A 336 14.97 7.70 12.72
CA LYS A 336 15.79 6.72 11.98
C LYS A 336 15.12 6.30 10.67
N GLY A 337 13.80 6.15 10.68
CA GLY A 337 13.00 5.85 9.50
C GLY A 337 13.07 6.91 8.41
N VAL A 338 12.96 8.19 8.77
CA VAL A 338 13.11 9.30 7.81
C VAL A 338 14.50 9.29 7.17
N ILE A 339 15.55 9.16 7.98
CA ILE A 339 16.94 9.11 7.49
C ILE A 339 17.12 7.93 6.54
N MET A 340 16.71 6.73 6.97
CA MET A 340 16.80 5.50 6.18
C MET A 340 16.06 5.64 4.84
N THR A 341 14.81 6.14 4.85
CA THR A 341 14.02 6.32 3.63
C THR A 341 14.67 7.31 2.66
N ASN A 342 15.17 8.45 3.15
CA ASN A 342 15.84 9.44 2.31
C ASN A 342 17.06 8.85 1.60
N THR A 343 17.95 8.21 2.37
CA THR A 343 19.13 7.51 1.84
C THR A 343 18.72 6.38 0.89
N SER A 344 17.69 5.61 1.24
CA SER A 344 17.20 4.50 0.43
C SER A 344 16.69 4.95 -0.93
N VAL A 345 15.90 6.02 -1.01
CA VAL A 345 15.35 6.53 -2.27
C VAL A 345 16.45 7.10 -3.16
N GLN A 346 17.41 7.83 -2.58
CA GLN A 346 18.58 8.33 -3.31
C GLN A 346 19.42 7.19 -3.92
N LEU A 347 19.71 6.15 -3.13
CA LEU A 347 20.51 5.01 -3.59
C LEU A 347 19.74 4.12 -4.58
N LEU A 348 18.45 3.87 -4.34
CA LEU A 348 17.57 3.13 -5.25
C LEU A 348 17.55 3.80 -6.62
N PHE A 349 17.36 5.11 -6.68
CA PHE A 349 17.30 5.82 -7.97
C PHE A 349 18.62 5.70 -8.75
N LYS A 350 19.76 5.83 -8.08
CA LYS A 350 21.09 5.62 -8.71
C LYS A 350 21.24 4.19 -9.25
N ASP A 351 20.78 3.18 -8.50
CA ASP A 351 20.80 1.78 -8.95
C ASP A 351 19.91 1.56 -10.18
N LEU A 352 18.70 2.11 -10.16
CA LEU A 352 17.75 2.00 -11.27
C LEU A 352 18.23 2.73 -12.53
N GLN A 353 18.87 3.89 -12.37
CA GLN A 353 19.54 4.60 -13.46
C GLN A 353 20.61 3.72 -14.11
N ARG A 354 21.46 3.09 -13.31
CA ARG A 354 22.52 2.20 -13.78
C ARG A 354 21.97 0.96 -14.51
N ARG A 355 20.94 0.33 -13.96
CA ARG A 355 20.43 -0.97 -14.44
C ARG A 355 19.42 -0.87 -15.57
N PHE A 356 18.62 0.20 -15.60
CA PHE A 356 17.47 0.31 -16.50
C PHE A 356 17.41 1.64 -17.26
N SER A 357 18.42 2.50 -17.16
CA SER A 357 18.45 3.84 -17.77
C SER A 357 17.22 4.68 -17.39
N THR A 358 16.74 4.51 -16.16
CA THR A 358 15.54 5.16 -15.64
C THR A 358 15.72 6.67 -15.54
N LYS A 359 14.78 7.46 -16.11
CA LYS A 359 14.79 8.92 -15.99
C LYS A 359 14.20 9.43 -14.68
N TYR A 360 13.19 8.75 -14.16
CA TYR A 360 12.50 9.12 -12.94
C TYR A 360 11.79 7.92 -12.30
N ILE A 361 11.40 8.05 -11.04
CA ILE A 361 10.53 7.10 -10.34
C ILE A 361 9.34 7.82 -9.68
N LEU A 362 8.20 7.15 -9.63
CA LEU A 362 7.01 7.62 -8.93
C LEU A 362 7.09 7.15 -7.48
N THR A 363 7.42 8.07 -6.57
CA THR A 363 7.68 7.75 -5.16
C THR A 363 6.44 7.27 -4.40
N TYR A 364 5.23 7.57 -4.88
CA TYR A 364 3.98 6.95 -4.37
C TYR A 364 3.97 5.41 -4.49
N ARG A 365 4.80 4.83 -5.37
CA ARG A 365 4.94 3.37 -5.50
C ARG A 365 5.84 2.73 -4.44
N LEU A 366 6.44 3.56 -3.57
CA LEU A 366 7.36 3.18 -2.51
C LEU A 366 6.75 3.40 -1.11
N ASN A 367 5.43 3.33 -0.99
CA ASN A 367 4.70 3.41 0.29
C ASN A 367 3.76 2.20 0.50
N GLN A 368 3.22 2.05 1.72
CA GLN A 368 2.29 0.97 2.07
C GLN A 368 0.82 1.30 1.78
N ASP A 369 0.49 2.42 1.13
CA ASP A 369 -0.92 2.74 0.86
C ASP A 369 -1.56 1.67 -0.04
N VAL A 370 -0.78 1.05 -0.93
CA VAL A 370 -1.22 -0.08 -1.76
C VAL A 370 -1.77 -1.25 -0.94
N ILE A 371 -1.11 -1.62 0.16
CA ILE A 371 -1.51 -2.76 0.98
C ILE A 371 -2.63 -2.38 1.96
N LYS A 372 -2.64 -1.15 2.47
CA LYS A 372 -3.76 -0.63 3.27
C LYS A 372 -5.05 -0.54 2.46
N ASN A 373 -4.96 -0.13 1.20
CA ASN A 373 -6.09 -0.14 0.28
C ASN A 373 -6.54 -1.57 -0.03
N PHE A 374 -5.60 -2.52 -0.18
CA PHE A 374 -5.95 -3.94 -0.27
C PHE A 374 -6.73 -4.42 0.96
N PHE A 375 -6.31 -4.07 2.18
CA PHE A 375 -7.07 -4.37 3.39
C PHE A 375 -8.47 -3.75 3.36
N GLY A 376 -8.59 -2.50 2.89
CA GLY A 376 -9.87 -1.84 2.66
C GLY A 376 -10.80 -2.66 1.77
N VAL A 377 -10.30 -3.16 0.63
CA VAL A 377 -11.08 -4.02 -0.29
C VAL A 377 -11.49 -5.34 0.39
N ILE A 378 -10.60 -5.97 1.14
CA ILE A 378 -10.91 -7.21 1.87
C ILE A 378 -12.00 -6.97 2.93
N ARG A 379 -11.98 -5.83 3.63
CA ARG A 379 -13.03 -5.46 4.60
C ARG A 379 -14.35 -5.14 3.89
N ALA A 380 -14.33 -4.30 2.85
CA ALA A 380 -15.51 -3.86 2.10
C ALA A 380 -16.28 -5.02 1.44
N ASN A 381 -15.58 -6.09 1.05
CA ASN A 381 -16.19 -7.30 0.49
C ASN A 381 -17.25 -7.96 1.42
N GLY A 382 -17.25 -7.66 2.72
CA GLY A 382 -18.25 -8.12 3.69
C GLY A 382 -19.46 -7.20 3.87
N GLY A 383 -19.51 -6.04 3.20
CA GLY A 383 -20.51 -5.01 3.45
C GLY A 383 -20.41 -4.48 4.88
N LEU A 384 -21.47 -4.63 5.68
CA LEU A 384 -21.48 -4.24 7.10
C LEU A 384 -20.61 -5.15 7.98
N HIS A 385 -20.19 -6.32 7.47
CA HIS A 385 -19.29 -7.24 8.16
C HIS A 385 -17.83 -6.97 7.78
N ASP A 386 -17.32 -5.84 8.25
CA ASP A 386 -16.02 -5.26 7.90
C ASP A 386 -14.84 -5.83 8.72
N HIS A 387 -15.11 -6.69 9.70
CA HIS A 387 -14.11 -7.37 10.51
C HIS A 387 -14.13 -8.90 10.28
N PRO A 388 -13.49 -9.38 9.20
CA PRO A 388 -13.56 -10.79 8.82
C PRO A 388 -12.81 -11.70 9.78
N SER A 389 -13.26 -12.95 9.90
CA SER A 389 -12.52 -14.06 10.50
C SER A 389 -11.46 -14.63 9.54
N ALA A 390 -10.63 -15.57 10.00
CA ALA A 390 -9.55 -16.15 9.22
C ALA A 390 -10.07 -16.81 7.92
N LEU A 391 -11.11 -17.66 8.02
CA LEU A 391 -11.68 -18.35 6.86
C LEU A 391 -12.32 -17.37 5.88
N GLU A 392 -12.97 -16.32 6.39
CA GLU A 392 -13.53 -15.26 5.56
C GLU A 392 -12.45 -14.50 4.80
N VAL A 393 -11.31 -14.17 5.44
CA VAL A 393 -10.17 -13.56 4.75
C VAL A 393 -9.66 -14.44 3.61
N LYS A 394 -9.46 -15.74 3.85
CA LYS A 394 -9.06 -16.70 2.80
C LYS A 394 -10.00 -16.65 1.60
N TYR A 395 -11.31 -16.65 1.85
CA TYR A 395 -12.31 -16.59 0.78
C TYR A 395 -12.38 -15.22 0.08
N ARG A 396 -12.18 -14.11 0.81
CA ARG A 396 -12.15 -12.77 0.25
C ARG A 396 -10.88 -12.50 -0.57
N ILE A 397 -9.73 -13.01 -0.17
CA ILE A 397 -8.48 -13.00 -0.96
C ILE A 397 -8.68 -13.82 -2.24
N ARG A 398 -9.26 -15.03 -2.13
CA ARG A 398 -9.63 -15.83 -3.30
C ARG A 398 -10.53 -15.03 -4.25
N LYS A 399 -11.61 -14.46 -3.74
CA LYS A 399 -12.51 -13.62 -4.53
C LYS A 399 -11.76 -12.43 -5.17
N TYR A 400 -10.85 -11.77 -4.45
CA TYR A 400 -10.06 -10.67 -4.97
C TYR A 400 -9.23 -11.06 -6.18
N ILE A 401 -8.50 -12.18 -6.09
CA ILE A 401 -7.58 -12.63 -7.13
C ILE A 401 -8.33 -12.94 -8.44
N PHE A 402 -9.53 -13.52 -8.36
CA PHE A 402 -10.31 -13.91 -9.55
C PHE A 402 -11.34 -12.88 -9.99
N GLY A 403 -11.76 -11.99 -9.10
CA GLY A 403 -12.83 -11.03 -9.35
C GLY A 403 -12.40 -9.76 -10.09
N ARG A 404 -11.09 -9.55 -10.30
CA ARG A 404 -10.46 -8.36 -10.89
C ARG A 404 -10.79 -7.00 -10.24
N ASN A 405 -11.71 -6.92 -9.28
CA ASN A 405 -12.02 -5.81 -8.37
C ASN A 405 -11.79 -4.40 -8.94
N GLU A 406 -12.32 -4.13 -10.13
CA GLU A 406 -12.47 -2.77 -10.65
C GLU A 406 -13.51 -2.03 -9.78
N GLY A 407 -13.13 -0.90 -9.18
CA GLY A 407 -14.08 0.08 -8.63
C GLY A 407 -14.74 -0.20 -7.28
N SER A 408 -14.19 -1.07 -6.42
CA SER A 408 -14.86 -1.49 -5.16
C SER A 408 -14.43 -0.75 -3.87
N LEU A 409 -13.84 0.44 -3.96
CA LEU A 409 -13.43 1.23 -2.80
C LEU A 409 -14.44 2.33 -2.44
N SER A 410 -14.67 2.53 -1.13
CA SER A 410 -15.44 3.67 -0.62
C SER A 410 -14.53 4.89 -0.47
N SER A 411 -14.97 6.05 -0.94
CA SER A 411 -14.25 7.34 -0.85
C SER A 411 -14.01 7.88 0.58
N MET A 412 -14.39 7.13 1.63
CA MET A 412 -14.23 7.49 3.04
C MET A 412 -13.04 6.79 3.73
N GLY A 413 -12.13 6.16 2.97
CA GLY A 413 -10.94 5.48 3.50
C GLY A 413 -9.96 6.41 4.23
N ASN A 414 -9.16 5.85 5.15
CA ASN A 414 -8.08 6.59 5.84
C ASN A 414 -6.84 6.82 4.93
N THR A 415 -6.75 6.05 3.86
CA THR A 415 -5.79 6.16 2.76
C THR A 415 -6.52 6.69 1.52
N GLU A 416 -5.79 7.38 0.65
CA GLU A 416 -6.38 7.84 -0.61
C GLU A 416 -6.63 6.65 -1.55
N ASP A 417 -7.66 6.75 -2.39
CA ASP A 417 -8.08 5.66 -3.28
C ASP A 417 -6.93 5.25 -4.21
N ASP A 418 -6.51 3.99 -4.11
CA ASP A 418 -5.51 3.41 -4.99
C ASP A 418 -6.16 2.74 -6.20
N GLN A 419 -6.13 3.46 -7.33
CA GLN A 419 -6.62 2.99 -8.62
C GLN A 419 -5.63 2.05 -9.34
N THR A 420 -4.53 1.61 -8.69
CA THR A 420 -3.66 0.59 -9.28
C THR A 420 -4.46 -0.72 -9.50
N PRO A 421 -4.60 -1.20 -10.75
CA PRO A 421 -5.32 -2.43 -11.04
C PRO A 421 -4.52 -3.65 -10.59
N SER A 422 -5.19 -4.79 -10.45
CA SER A 422 -4.48 -6.08 -10.34
C SER A 422 -3.70 -6.35 -11.65
N LEU A 423 -2.69 -7.24 -11.62
CA LEU A 423 -1.97 -7.63 -12.84
C LEU A 423 -2.96 -7.94 -13.98
N PRO A 424 -2.79 -7.28 -15.15
CA PRO A 424 -3.67 -7.52 -16.28
C PRO A 424 -3.55 -9.00 -16.65
N THR A 425 -4.69 -9.68 -16.65
CA THR A 425 -4.79 -11.01 -17.23
C THR A 425 -5.63 -10.83 -18.47
N GLU A 426 -5.20 -11.33 -19.63
CA GLU A 426 -6.10 -11.42 -20.77
C GLU A 426 -7.42 -12.08 -20.34
N SER A 427 -8.55 -11.72 -20.94
CA SER A 427 -9.88 -12.30 -20.63
C SER A 427 -9.88 -13.84 -20.63
N ASN A 428 -8.93 -14.46 -21.34
CA ASN A 428 -8.75 -15.91 -21.44
C ASN A 428 -8.12 -16.58 -20.19
N LEU A 429 -7.36 -15.86 -19.37
CA LEU A 429 -6.48 -16.44 -18.35
C LEU A 429 -7.19 -17.03 -17.13
N THR A 430 -8.28 -16.40 -16.72
CA THR A 430 -9.14 -16.95 -15.65
C THR A 430 -9.82 -18.23 -16.12
N GLY A 431 -10.00 -18.43 -17.44
CA GLY A 431 -10.47 -19.68 -18.00
C GLY A 431 -9.46 -20.82 -17.87
N HIS A 432 -8.17 -20.54 -18.11
CA HIS A 432 -7.08 -21.51 -17.96
C HIS A 432 -6.80 -21.93 -16.52
N LEU A 433 -7.21 -21.13 -15.53
CA LEU A 433 -7.12 -21.48 -14.10
C LEU A 433 -8.15 -22.54 -13.65
N PHE A 434 -9.15 -22.82 -14.49
CA PHE A 434 -10.18 -23.83 -14.24
C PHE A 434 -10.00 -25.11 -15.08
N LEU A 435 -9.01 -25.12 -15.96
CA LEU A 435 -8.49 -26.29 -16.66
C LEU A 435 -7.35 -26.88 -15.83
#